data_AF-A0A7X8F8K1-F1
#
_entry.id   AF-A0A7X8F8K1-F1
#
_cell.length_a   1.000
_cell.length_b   1.000
_cell.length_c   1.000
_cell.angle_alpha   90.00
_cell.angle_beta   90.00
_cell.angle_gamma   90.00
#
_symmetry.space_group_name_H-M   'P 1'
#
loop_
_entity.id
_entity.type
_entity.pdbx_description
1 polymer ?
#
loop_
_entity_poly.entity_id
_entity_poly.type
_entity_poly.pdbx_seq_one_letter_code
_entity_poly.pdbx_strand_id
1 'polypeptide(L)'
;MTTDEMGLENVSILLYPHKPLTANVQNVKNLHPNHGAALSMYDTFDHRTETPISVAETNAEGIFSLKNVERGTYYLVAYKQNYGFQYIRELKIDKDQSNLQFDLYPVIDLPTAIIGNYEFQEGRTYRVLSDITLLPGSEVRIEPDVTIMFEPLTKMNVYGNVEISDHSFLLMMSADKVYSHSHDDTDITQYNSISFTNVPQSIIQNMKVIDSSLGISFSEMNNSTLRNCYINSGQAIRVAASPGFMVEQCTITNTTDVIRGGLYMEHSDEVVVERCHFFNNRVGGIILWSADVVVNNNYFHNNRNYDFGYDQNGAGQVRYNTFKDSNLAINCFRGQMYAHHNDIEAERGIHAYRVGAWLSAKYNNIRCSEYGIKSRCMYYNSPIVHLDCTQNYWYTTNASEIASLIYDRRNDSPNDENYILLVTIIDYVPFSTRAHVAGVYNE
;
A
#
# COMPACT_ATOMS: atom_id res chain seq x y z
N MET A 1 -21.10 6.67 32.94
CA MET A 1 -22.33 6.02 32.43
C MET A 1 -21.94 4.59 32.09
N THR A 2 -22.75 3.61 32.45
CA THR A 2 -22.51 2.19 32.18
C THR A 2 -22.39 1.97 30.67
N THR A 3 -21.18 1.71 30.17
CA THR A 3 -20.76 1.84 28.76
C THR A 3 -21.12 0.64 27.85
N ASP A 4 -21.99 -0.26 28.30
CA ASP A 4 -22.18 -1.57 27.66
C ASP A 4 -23.63 -1.82 27.18
N GLU A 5 -24.51 -0.82 27.24
CA GLU A 5 -25.88 -1.00 26.75
C GLU A 5 -25.89 -1.01 25.22
N MET A 6 -26.21 -2.17 24.63
CA MET A 6 -26.24 -2.35 23.17
C MET A 6 -27.34 -1.50 22.54
N GLY A 7 -27.01 -0.83 21.43
CA GLY A 7 -27.96 -0.05 20.66
C GLY A 7 -28.82 -0.95 19.79
N LEU A 8 -29.95 -1.43 20.32
CA LEU A 8 -30.84 -2.34 19.58
C LEU A 8 -31.95 -1.62 18.82
N GLU A 9 -32.50 -0.54 19.36
CA GLU A 9 -33.61 0.21 18.75
C GLU A 9 -33.13 1.34 17.82
N ASN A 10 -33.87 1.60 16.74
CA ASN A 10 -33.60 2.66 15.76
C ASN A 10 -32.19 2.57 15.15
N VAL A 11 -31.74 1.34 14.90
CA VAL A 11 -30.52 1.06 14.13
C VAL A 11 -30.88 1.10 12.65
N SER A 12 -30.15 1.88 11.88
CA SER A 12 -30.27 1.90 10.42
C SER A 12 -29.64 0.63 9.85
N ILE A 13 -30.44 -0.12 9.10
CA ILE A 13 -30.03 -1.33 8.41
C ILE A 13 -30.04 -1.08 6.90
N LEU A 14 -28.89 -1.20 6.27
CA LEU A 14 -28.68 -0.86 4.87
C LEU A 14 -28.15 -2.07 4.12
N LEU A 15 -28.76 -2.39 2.99
CA LEU A 15 -28.36 -3.50 2.13
C LEU A 15 -27.74 -2.97 0.84
N TYR A 16 -26.61 -3.55 0.43
CA TYR A 16 -25.90 -3.18 -0.79
C TYR A 16 -25.56 -4.42 -1.62
N PRO A 17 -25.50 -4.30 -2.96
CA PRO A 17 -25.04 -5.37 -3.81
C PRO A 17 -23.62 -5.79 -3.41
N HIS A 18 -23.38 -7.09 -3.27
CA HIS A 18 -22.02 -7.58 -3.04
C HIS A 18 -21.15 -7.33 -4.28
N LYS A 19 -19.93 -6.84 -4.07
CA LYS A 19 -18.95 -6.58 -5.13
C LYS A 19 -17.75 -7.49 -4.88
N PRO A 20 -17.54 -8.53 -5.71
CA PRO A 20 -16.38 -9.39 -5.53
C PRO A 20 -15.09 -8.59 -5.74
N LEU A 21 -14.00 -9.08 -5.18
CA LEU A 21 -12.66 -8.55 -5.43
C LEU A 21 -12.38 -8.48 -6.93
N THR A 22 -11.61 -7.47 -7.35
CA THR A 22 -11.21 -7.36 -8.76
C THR A 22 -10.43 -8.60 -9.19
N ALA A 23 -10.60 -9.00 -10.46
CA ALA A 23 -9.93 -10.20 -10.98
C ALA A 23 -8.41 -10.15 -10.80
N ASN A 24 -7.80 -8.97 -10.90
CA ASN A 24 -6.36 -8.80 -10.71
C ASN A 24 -5.94 -9.10 -9.26
N VAL A 25 -6.62 -8.52 -8.27
CA VAL A 25 -6.36 -8.82 -6.85
C VAL A 25 -6.58 -10.31 -6.57
N GLN A 26 -7.68 -10.88 -7.07
CA GLN A 26 -7.98 -12.29 -6.88
C GLN A 26 -6.89 -13.19 -7.49
N ASN A 27 -6.42 -12.87 -8.70
CA ASN A 27 -5.35 -13.60 -9.37
C ASN A 27 -4.04 -13.53 -8.58
N VAL A 28 -3.65 -12.34 -8.13
CA VAL A 28 -2.45 -12.17 -7.29
C VAL A 28 -2.58 -13.00 -6.02
N LYS A 29 -3.70 -12.91 -5.29
CA LYS A 29 -3.87 -13.66 -4.03
C LYS A 29 -4.00 -15.18 -4.25
N ASN A 30 -4.50 -15.63 -5.40
CA ASN A 30 -4.55 -17.05 -5.74
C ASN A 30 -3.17 -17.62 -6.09
N LEU A 31 -2.35 -16.87 -6.83
CA LEU A 31 -1.01 -17.28 -7.25
C LEU A 31 0.02 -17.06 -6.14
N HIS A 32 -0.17 -16.01 -5.33
CA HIS A 32 0.78 -15.47 -4.36
C HIS A 32 0.05 -15.11 -3.04
N PRO A 33 -0.43 -16.11 -2.28
CA PRO A 33 -1.27 -15.88 -1.10
C PRO A 33 -0.56 -15.11 0.01
N ASN A 34 0.77 -15.20 0.07
CA ASN A 34 1.61 -14.54 1.07
C ASN A 34 2.05 -13.12 0.65
N HIS A 35 1.59 -12.59 -0.49
CA HIS A 35 1.93 -11.26 -0.98
C HIS A 35 0.83 -10.25 -0.69
N GLY A 36 1.23 -9.07 -0.26
CA GLY A 36 0.36 -8.03 0.29
C GLY A 36 -0.32 -8.48 1.58
N ALA A 37 -1.25 -7.64 2.04
CA ALA A 37 -2.01 -7.88 3.25
C ALA A 37 -2.89 -9.14 3.16
N ALA A 38 -3.46 -9.53 4.30
CA ALA A 38 -4.46 -10.57 4.40
C ALA A 38 -5.64 -10.28 3.46
N LEU A 39 -6.19 -11.33 2.84
CA LEU A 39 -7.27 -11.22 1.85
C LEU A 39 -8.49 -10.47 2.39
N SER A 40 -8.81 -10.66 3.67
CA SER A 40 -9.92 -9.98 4.36
C SER A 40 -9.80 -8.45 4.35
N MET A 41 -8.59 -7.90 4.22
CA MET A 41 -8.38 -6.45 4.17
C MET A 41 -8.66 -5.85 2.77
N TYR A 42 -8.68 -6.66 1.71
CA TYR A 42 -8.91 -6.18 0.34
C TYR A 42 -10.36 -5.85 0.03
N ASP A 43 -11.30 -6.24 0.89
CA ASP A 43 -12.69 -5.82 0.74
C ASP A 43 -12.79 -4.30 1.03
N THR A 44 -12.92 -3.53 -0.04
CA THR A 44 -12.93 -2.07 -0.03
C THR A 44 -14.34 -1.49 0.08
N PHE A 45 -15.35 -2.34 0.29
CA PHE A 45 -16.72 -1.86 0.50
C PHE A 45 -16.79 -0.83 1.63
N ASP A 46 -17.37 0.31 1.30
CA ASP A 46 -17.64 1.43 2.20
C ASP A 46 -19.02 2.02 1.87
N HIS A 47 -19.94 1.86 2.82
CA HIS A 47 -21.34 2.28 2.68
C HIS A 47 -21.53 3.77 2.44
N ARG A 48 -20.55 4.60 2.82
CA ARG A 48 -20.61 6.06 2.64
C ARG A 48 -20.48 6.48 1.17
N THR A 49 -19.93 5.59 0.34
CA THR A 49 -19.63 5.85 -1.07
C THR A 49 -20.57 5.12 -2.04
N GLU A 50 -21.51 4.33 -1.52
CA GLU A 50 -22.36 3.42 -2.30
C GLU A 50 -23.82 3.64 -1.97
N THR A 51 -24.73 3.42 -2.92
CA THR A 51 -26.19 3.55 -2.71
C THR A 51 -26.83 2.24 -2.24
N PRO A 52 -27.59 2.24 -1.13
CA PRO A 52 -28.26 1.04 -0.67
C PRO A 52 -29.42 0.69 -1.60
N ILE A 53 -29.63 -0.61 -1.82
CA ILE A 53 -30.80 -1.12 -2.54
C ILE A 53 -32.01 -1.29 -1.62
N SER A 54 -31.79 -1.32 -0.31
CA SER A 54 -32.84 -1.42 0.70
C SER A 54 -32.39 -0.77 2.00
N VAL A 55 -33.32 -0.10 2.67
CA VAL A 55 -33.11 0.56 3.96
C VAL A 55 -34.24 0.13 4.89
N ALA A 56 -33.89 -0.21 6.12
CA ALA A 56 -34.83 -0.52 7.19
C ALA A 56 -34.31 0.06 8.52
N GLU A 57 -35.19 0.11 9.51
CA GLU A 57 -34.81 0.44 10.88
C GLU A 57 -35.26 -0.69 11.82
N THR A 58 -34.48 -0.93 12.87
CA THR A 58 -34.85 -1.88 13.92
C THR A 58 -35.90 -1.29 14.86
N ASN A 59 -36.82 -2.15 15.31
CA ASN A 59 -37.76 -1.81 16.38
C ASN A 59 -37.10 -1.90 17.77
N ALA A 60 -37.88 -1.71 18.84
CA ALA A 60 -37.41 -1.77 20.23
C ALA A 60 -36.73 -3.10 20.61
N GLU A 61 -37.11 -4.20 19.96
CA GLU A 61 -36.51 -5.52 20.16
C GLU A 61 -35.32 -5.82 19.22
N GLY A 62 -34.86 -4.85 18.42
CA GLY A 62 -33.77 -5.06 17.45
C GLY A 62 -34.19 -5.77 16.16
N ILE A 63 -35.49 -5.94 15.93
CA ILE A 63 -36.04 -6.68 14.78
C ILE A 63 -36.29 -5.72 13.62
N PHE A 64 -35.93 -6.14 12.41
CA PHE A 64 -36.17 -5.43 11.15
C PHE A 64 -36.58 -6.40 10.05
N SER A 65 -37.07 -5.86 8.92
CA SER A 65 -37.40 -6.63 7.72
C SER A 65 -36.98 -5.89 6.46
N LEU A 66 -36.29 -6.57 5.57
CA LEU A 66 -35.94 -6.05 4.24
C LEU A 66 -36.95 -6.59 3.22
N LYS A 67 -37.69 -5.68 2.55
CA LYS A 67 -38.76 -6.05 1.61
C LYS A 67 -38.27 -5.93 0.17
N ASN A 68 -38.79 -6.80 -0.69
CA ASN A 68 -38.53 -6.80 -2.15
C ASN A 68 -37.04 -6.96 -2.52
N VAL A 69 -36.30 -7.72 -1.73
CA VAL A 69 -34.89 -8.03 -2.02
C VAL A 69 -34.81 -9.33 -2.79
N GLU A 70 -34.16 -9.29 -3.95
CA GLU A 70 -33.94 -10.49 -4.78
C GLU A 70 -32.98 -11.47 -4.09
N ARG A 71 -33.03 -12.74 -4.49
CA ARG A 71 -32.09 -13.74 -3.98
C ARG A 71 -30.67 -13.41 -4.42
N GLY A 72 -29.70 -13.48 -3.50
CA GLY A 72 -28.31 -13.17 -3.82
C GLY A 72 -27.41 -13.03 -2.59
N THR A 73 -26.17 -12.61 -2.85
CA THR A 73 -25.18 -12.25 -1.82
C THR A 73 -25.08 -10.73 -1.75
N TYR A 74 -25.06 -10.19 -0.53
CA TYR A 74 -25.10 -8.76 -0.27
C TYR A 74 -24.12 -8.35 0.82
N TYR A 75 -23.75 -7.06 0.82
CA TYR A 75 -23.25 -6.39 2.01
C TYR A 75 -24.44 -5.91 2.84
N LEU A 76 -24.36 -6.11 4.15
CA LEU A 76 -25.29 -5.50 5.09
C LEU A 76 -24.52 -4.61 6.05
N VAL A 77 -25.07 -3.44 6.33
CA VAL A 77 -24.51 -2.48 7.26
C VAL A 77 -25.54 -2.15 8.33
N ALA A 78 -25.09 -2.16 9.57
CA ALA A 78 -25.85 -1.69 10.71
C ALA A 78 -25.09 -0.53 11.35
N TYR A 79 -25.75 0.61 11.56
CA TYR A 79 -25.19 1.71 12.36
C TYR A 79 -26.28 2.47 13.12
N LYS A 80 -25.85 3.21 14.14
CA LYS A 80 -26.70 4.14 14.88
C LYS A 80 -25.87 5.32 15.35
N GLN A 81 -26.44 6.53 15.30
CA GLN A 81 -25.75 7.74 15.76
C GLN A 81 -25.23 7.57 17.20
N ASN A 82 -23.96 7.89 17.43
CA ASN A 82 -23.22 7.72 18.70
C ASN A 82 -22.93 6.25 19.10
N TYR A 83 -23.23 5.29 18.23
CA TYR A 83 -22.83 3.89 18.35
C TYR A 83 -21.87 3.54 17.21
N GLY A 84 -21.14 2.44 17.34
CA GLY A 84 -20.32 1.92 16.26
C GLY A 84 -21.14 1.53 15.02
N PHE A 85 -20.47 0.94 14.05
CA PHE A 85 -21.10 0.33 12.89
C PHE A 85 -20.58 -1.10 12.71
N GLN A 86 -21.35 -1.93 12.03
CA GLN A 86 -20.96 -3.31 11.73
C GLN A 86 -21.22 -3.64 10.26
N TYR A 87 -20.30 -4.38 9.66
CA TYR A 87 -20.41 -4.90 8.31
C TYR A 87 -20.59 -6.42 8.33
N ILE A 88 -21.66 -6.91 7.70
CA ILE A 88 -21.76 -8.31 7.27
C ILE A 88 -21.42 -8.35 5.79
N ARG A 89 -20.25 -8.92 5.47
CA ARG A 89 -19.66 -8.83 4.13
C ARG A 89 -20.22 -9.81 3.10
N GLU A 90 -20.79 -10.92 3.58
CA GLU A 90 -21.36 -11.98 2.74
C GLU A 90 -22.72 -12.45 3.27
N LEU A 91 -23.71 -11.57 3.27
CA LEU A 91 -25.08 -11.95 3.62
C LEU A 91 -25.77 -12.65 2.45
N LYS A 92 -26.07 -13.94 2.61
CA LYS A 92 -26.88 -14.70 1.62
C LYS A 92 -28.37 -14.56 1.91
N ILE A 93 -29.13 -14.08 0.93
CA ILE A 93 -30.58 -13.93 0.99
C ILE A 93 -31.22 -14.96 0.05
N ASP A 94 -31.81 -16.00 0.63
CA ASP A 94 -32.55 -17.05 -0.12
C ASP A 94 -34.07 -16.96 0.08
N LYS A 95 -34.50 -16.25 1.13
CA LYS A 95 -35.89 -15.95 1.51
C LYS A 95 -35.88 -14.70 2.39
N ASP A 96 -37.05 -14.18 2.76
CA ASP A 96 -37.18 -13.08 3.72
C ASP A 96 -36.28 -13.35 4.95
N GLN A 97 -35.32 -12.45 5.19
CA GLN A 97 -34.41 -12.54 6.32
C GLN A 97 -34.99 -11.80 7.52
N SER A 98 -34.99 -12.47 8.67
CA SER A 98 -35.40 -11.94 9.97
C SER A 98 -34.45 -12.46 11.05
N ASN A 99 -34.25 -11.69 12.12
CA ASN A 99 -33.43 -12.06 13.30
C ASN A 99 -31.91 -12.13 13.06
N LEU A 100 -31.36 -11.26 12.21
CA LEU A 100 -29.92 -11.01 12.21
C LEU A 100 -29.54 -10.27 13.49
N GLN A 101 -28.51 -10.75 14.18
CA GLN A 101 -27.98 -10.12 15.40
C GLN A 101 -26.81 -9.20 15.04
N PHE A 102 -26.78 -8.03 15.69
CA PHE A 102 -25.69 -7.07 15.61
C PHE A 102 -25.34 -6.62 17.01
N ASP A 103 -24.04 -6.58 17.28
CA ASP A 103 -23.52 -6.07 18.54
C ASP A 103 -23.02 -4.64 18.27
N LEU A 104 -23.91 -3.66 18.47
CA LEU A 104 -23.57 -2.25 18.34
C LEU A 104 -23.36 -1.63 19.71
N TYR A 105 -22.11 -1.30 19.99
CA TYR A 105 -21.70 -0.63 21.22
C TYR A 105 -21.61 0.89 21.06
N PRO A 106 -21.82 1.67 22.13
CA PRO A 106 -21.56 3.11 22.10
C PRO A 106 -20.13 3.41 21.66
N VAL A 107 -19.96 4.47 20.87
CA VAL A 107 -18.62 4.97 20.50
C VAL A 107 -17.93 5.52 21.74
N ILE A 108 -16.64 5.24 21.89
CA ILE A 108 -15.80 5.78 22.96
C ILE A 108 -14.95 6.92 22.40
N ASP A 109 -15.23 8.14 22.83
CA ASP A 109 -14.39 9.29 22.51
C ASP A 109 -13.04 9.16 23.25
N LEU A 110 -11.95 9.24 22.49
CA LEU A 110 -10.61 9.15 23.05
C LEU A 110 -10.17 10.48 23.66
N PRO A 111 -9.36 10.43 24.74
CA PRO A 111 -8.70 11.63 25.24
C PRO A 111 -7.69 12.16 24.22
N THR A 112 -7.30 13.42 24.36
CA THR A 112 -6.24 14.02 23.53
C THR A 112 -4.84 13.45 23.81
N ALA A 113 -4.68 12.75 24.93
CA ALA A 113 -3.45 12.05 25.27
C ALA A 113 -3.74 10.73 25.99
N ILE A 114 -3.01 9.68 25.62
CA ILE A 114 -2.97 8.41 26.34
C ILE A 114 -1.65 8.35 27.12
N ILE A 115 -1.77 8.01 28.42
CA ILE A 115 -0.65 7.94 29.36
C ILE A 115 -0.73 6.60 30.10
N GLY A 116 0.39 5.87 30.13
CA GLY A 116 0.47 4.58 30.78
C GLY A 116 -0.22 3.49 29.97
N ASN A 117 -0.86 2.54 30.66
CA ASN A 117 -1.46 1.38 30.01
C ASN A 117 -2.86 1.69 29.52
N TYR A 118 -3.15 1.38 28.26
CA TYR A 118 -4.47 1.55 27.67
C TYR A 118 -4.82 0.35 26.79
N GLU A 119 -6.05 -0.15 26.92
CA GLU A 119 -6.54 -1.30 26.18
C GLU A 119 -7.73 -0.88 25.31
N PHE A 120 -7.56 -1.04 24.00
CA PHE A 120 -8.67 -0.97 23.05
C PHE A 120 -9.36 -2.32 23.04
N GLN A 121 -10.63 -2.35 23.45
CA GLN A 121 -11.41 -3.56 23.66
C GLN A 121 -11.93 -4.14 22.34
N GLU A 122 -12.04 -5.46 22.31
CA GLU A 122 -12.50 -6.21 21.14
C GLU A 122 -13.84 -5.70 20.60
N GLY A 123 -13.93 -5.53 19.28
CA GLY A 123 -15.14 -5.13 18.58
C GLY A 123 -15.65 -3.72 18.89
N ARG A 124 -14.90 -2.89 19.64
CA ARG A 124 -15.31 -1.52 19.98
C ARG A 124 -14.90 -0.52 18.91
N THR A 125 -15.71 0.53 18.80
CA THR A 125 -15.42 1.71 17.98
C THR A 125 -15.01 2.89 18.87
N TYR A 126 -13.90 3.52 18.51
CA TYR A 126 -13.34 4.68 19.18
C TYR A 126 -13.33 5.88 18.24
N ARG A 127 -13.40 7.09 18.80
CA ARG A 127 -13.42 8.33 18.02
C ARG A 127 -12.38 9.33 18.50
N VAL A 128 -11.62 9.87 17.56
CA VAL A 128 -10.62 10.92 17.77
C VAL A 128 -11.26 12.25 17.35
N LEU A 129 -11.69 13.05 18.33
CA LEU A 129 -12.34 14.35 18.12
C LEU A 129 -11.34 15.48 17.81
N SER A 130 -10.11 15.32 18.25
CA SER A 130 -8.99 16.24 18.03
C SER A 130 -7.70 15.45 18.06
N ASP A 131 -6.59 16.03 17.59
CA ASP A 131 -5.27 15.40 17.61
C ASP A 131 -5.01 14.63 18.93
N ILE A 132 -4.58 13.38 18.78
CA ILE A 132 -4.28 12.48 19.89
C ILE A 132 -2.80 12.14 19.94
N THR A 133 -2.26 12.05 21.15
CA THR A 133 -0.87 11.65 21.38
C THR A 133 -0.75 10.49 22.36
N LEU A 134 -0.11 9.40 21.96
CA LEU A 134 0.35 8.34 22.87
C LEU A 134 1.72 8.75 23.39
N LEU A 135 1.81 9.09 24.67
CA LEU A 135 3.03 9.66 25.25
C LEU A 135 4.13 8.60 25.46
N PRO A 136 5.41 9.01 25.53
CA PRO A 136 6.51 8.11 25.83
C PRO A 136 6.26 7.31 27.11
N GLY A 137 6.60 6.02 27.09
CA GLY A 137 6.38 5.10 28.22
C GLY A 137 4.94 4.59 28.36
N SER A 138 4.02 4.96 27.45
CA SER A 138 2.70 4.36 27.37
C SER A 138 2.77 2.99 26.69
N GLU A 139 1.93 2.07 27.14
CA GLU A 139 1.75 0.74 26.55
C GLU A 139 0.30 0.59 26.10
N VAL A 140 0.10 0.52 24.80
CA VAL A 140 -1.24 0.39 24.21
C VAL A 140 -1.40 -1.00 23.63
N ARG A 141 -2.44 -1.71 24.09
CA ARG A 141 -2.87 -2.97 23.51
C ARG A 141 -4.14 -2.77 22.70
N ILE A 142 -4.17 -3.34 21.49
CA ILE A 142 -5.31 -3.29 20.58
C ILE A 142 -5.81 -4.71 20.35
N GLU A 143 -6.97 -5.01 20.93
CA GLU A 143 -7.68 -6.27 20.76
C GLU A 143 -8.30 -6.41 19.35
N PRO A 144 -8.78 -7.60 18.96
CA PRO A 144 -9.36 -7.84 17.63
C PRO A 144 -10.53 -6.90 17.27
N ASP A 145 -10.73 -6.67 15.98
CA ASP A 145 -11.90 -5.97 15.42
C ASP A 145 -12.15 -4.54 15.97
N VAL A 146 -11.10 -3.89 16.47
CA VAL A 146 -11.16 -2.48 16.89
C VAL A 146 -11.25 -1.57 15.67
N THR A 147 -12.12 -0.57 15.76
CA THR A 147 -12.19 0.54 14.81
C THR A 147 -11.86 1.86 15.50
N ILE A 148 -10.98 2.66 14.90
CA ILE A 148 -10.69 4.03 15.32
C ILE A 148 -11.10 4.98 14.20
N MET A 149 -12.10 5.82 14.47
CA MET A 149 -12.57 6.85 13.56
C MET A 149 -11.93 8.20 13.90
N PHE A 150 -11.46 8.91 12.89
CA PHE A 150 -10.84 10.22 13.03
C PHE A 150 -11.75 11.31 12.49
N GLU A 151 -11.98 12.36 13.27
CA GLU A 151 -12.58 13.57 12.71
C GLU A 151 -11.69 14.13 11.59
N PRO A 152 -12.28 14.75 10.56
CA PRO A 152 -11.53 15.37 9.47
C PRO A 152 -10.35 16.22 9.96
N LEU A 153 -9.23 16.12 9.24
CA LEU A 153 -7.97 16.85 9.50
C LEU A 153 -7.23 16.52 10.81
N THR A 154 -7.77 15.64 11.66
CA THR A 154 -7.07 15.21 12.89
C THR A 154 -5.94 14.22 12.61
N LYS A 155 -5.01 14.08 13.56
CA LYS A 155 -3.89 13.12 13.49
C LYS A 155 -3.66 12.37 14.81
N MET A 156 -2.92 11.27 14.70
CA MET A 156 -2.40 10.50 15.83
C MET A 156 -0.87 10.55 15.84
N ASN A 157 -0.27 10.95 16.96
CA ASN A 157 1.17 10.83 17.20
C ASN A 157 1.44 9.74 18.24
N VAL A 158 2.37 8.85 17.94
CA VAL A 158 2.70 7.69 18.75
C VAL A 158 4.17 7.74 19.13
N TYR A 159 4.41 7.94 20.43
CA TYR A 159 5.73 7.87 21.06
C TYR A 159 5.83 6.72 22.07
N GLY A 160 4.70 6.04 22.35
CA GLY A 160 4.61 4.86 23.21
C GLY A 160 4.59 3.56 22.40
N ASN A 161 4.60 2.43 23.12
CA ASN A 161 4.53 1.10 22.52
C ASN A 161 3.09 0.78 22.13
N VAL A 162 2.91 0.13 20.96
CA VAL A 162 1.62 -0.34 20.48
C VAL A 162 1.75 -1.83 20.15
N GLU A 163 0.90 -2.65 20.76
CA GLU A 163 0.75 -4.07 20.48
C GLU A 163 -0.62 -4.29 19.82
N ILE A 164 -0.63 -4.83 18.61
CA ILE A 164 -1.86 -5.11 17.84
C ILE A 164 -2.01 -6.63 17.75
N SER A 165 -3.21 -7.10 18.11
CA SER A 165 -3.57 -8.51 18.03
C SER A 165 -3.29 -9.12 16.64
N ASP A 166 -2.94 -10.41 16.63
CA ASP A 166 -2.67 -11.21 15.43
C ASP A 166 -3.89 -11.92 14.85
N HIS A 167 -5.04 -11.87 15.54
CA HIS A 167 -6.25 -12.60 15.14
C HIS A 167 -7.13 -11.85 14.13
N SER A 168 -7.08 -10.52 14.13
CA SER A 168 -7.83 -9.65 13.20
C SER A 168 -7.02 -8.39 12.88
N PHE A 169 -7.66 -7.36 12.32
CA PHE A 169 -7.04 -6.10 11.98
C PHE A 169 -7.70 -4.91 12.68
N LEU A 170 -6.88 -3.92 12.99
CA LEU A 170 -7.30 -2.59 13.40
C LEU A 170 -7.76 -1.80 12.17
N LEU A 171 -8.98 -1.28 12.17
CA LEU A 171 -9.47 -0.36 11.15
C LEU A 171 -9.29 1.09 11.60
N MET A 172 -8.58 1.89 10.80
CA MET A 172 -8.42 3.33 10.99
C MET A 172 -8.96 4.08 9.77
N MET A 173 -9.96 4.93 10.01
CA MET A 173 -10.73 5.57 8.94
C MET A 173 -11.23 6.97 9.33
N SER A 174 -11.68 7.76 8.35
CA SER A 174 -12.35 9.02 8.64
C SER A 174 -13.73 8.77 9.27
N ALA A 175 -14.13 9.60 10.23
CA ALA A 175 -15.46 9.63 10.82
C ALA A 175 -16.50 10.34 9.91
N ASP A 176 -16.03 11.03 8.86
CA ASP A 176 -16.89 11.81 7.99
C ASP A 176 -17.97 10.92 7.36
N LYS A 177 -19.21 11.41 7.40
CA LYS A 177 -20.42 10.78 6.83
C LYS A 177 -20.72 9.34 7.29
N VAL A 178 -20.10 8.82 8.36
CA VAL A 178 -20.33 7.43 8.84
C VAL A 178 -21.80 7.15 9.22
N TYR A 179 -22.57 8.15 9.63
CA TYR A 179 -23.99 8.00 9.95
C TYR A 179 -24.91 8.57 8.87
N SER A 180 -24.40 8.73 7.64
CA SER A 180 -25.14 9.20 6.47
C SER A 180 -25.33 8.06 5.47
N HIS A 181 -26.46 8.08 4.79
CA HIS A 181 -26.71 7.30 3.57
C HIS A 181 -27.27 8.21 2.47
N SER A 182 -26.99 9.52 2.54
CA SER A 182 -27.27 10.47 1.46
C SER A 182 -26.08 10.55 0.49
N HIS A 183 -26.34 10.34 -0.80
CA HIS A 183 -25.33 10.21 -1.86
C HIS A 183 -25.03 11.51 -2.60
N ASP A 184 -25.53 12.63 -2.11
CA ASP A 184 -25.42 13.91 -2.81
C ASP A 184 -23.96 14.41 -2.90
N ASP A 185 -23.05 13.84 -2.09
CA ASP A 185 -21.62 14.11 -2.12
C ASP A 185 -20.83 12.88 -1.61
N THR A 186 -20.16 12.16 -2.52
CA THR A 186 -19.38 10.95 -2.22
C THR A 186 -17.97 11.23 -1.69
N ASP A 187 -17.55 12.49 -1.63
CA ASP A 187 -16.20 12.81 -1.17
C ASP A 187 -16.13 12.70 0.35
N ILE A 188 -15.40 11.70 0.85
CA ILE A 188 -15.11 11.54 2.28
C ILE A 188 -13.99 12.51 2.63
N THR A 189 -14.24 13.41 3.57
CA THR A 189 -13.21 14.33 4.08
C THR A 189 -12.19 13.52 4.87
N GLN A 190 -10.93 13.56 4.44
CA GLN A 190 -9.87 12.75 5.00
C GLN A 190 -9.39 13.26 6.37
N TYR A 191 -8.92 12.34 7.22
CA TYR A 191 -8.07 12.72 8.34
C TYR A 191 -6.62 12.88 7.87
N ASN A 192 -5.77 13.39 8.74
CA ASN A 192 -4.43 13.79 8.35
C ASN A 192 -3.48 12.58 8.28
N SER A 193 -3.02 12.08 9.43
CA SER A 193 -1.94 11.08 9.49
C SER A 193 -1.93 10.26 10.78
N ILE A 194 -1.23 9.13 10.74
CA ILE A 194 -0.76 8.39 11.92
C ILE A 194 0.76 8.39 11.90
N SER A 195 1.40 8.86 12.98
CA SER A 195 2.84 9.08 13.02
C SER A 195 3.47 8.39 14.21
N PHE A 196 4.33 7.42 13.96
CA PHE A 196 5.18 6.77 14.96
C PHE A 196 6.55 7.43 14.99
N THR A 197 7.03 7.81 16.16
CA THR A 197 8.31 8.52 16.30
C THR A 197 9.07 8.04 17.52
N ASN A 198 10.33 7.60 17.30
CA ASN A 198 11.22 7.15 18.36
C ASN A 198 10.58 6.07 19.27
N VAL A 199 9.74 5.22 18.67
CA VAL A 199 9.18 4.04 19.33
C VAL A 199 10.23 2.94 19.25
N PRO A 200 10.64 2.32 20.38
CA PRO A 200 11.61 1.24 20.39
C PRO A 200 11.26 0.11 19.41
N GLN A 201 12.27 -0.66 18.98
CA GLN A 201 12.16 -1.81 18.07
C GLN A 201 10.82 -2.54 18.24
N SER A 202 9.94 -2.37 17.25
CA SER A 202 8.54 -2.78 17.34
C SER A 202 8.07 -3.41 16.03
N ILE A 203 7.09 -4.30 16.17
CA ILE A 203 6.35 -4.86 15.04
C ILE A 203 4.98 -4.19 15.06
N ILE A 204 4.76 -3.28 14.12
CA ILE A 204 3.47 -2.66 13.88
C ILE A 204 2.78 -3.48 12.79
N GLN A 205 1.62 -4.05 13.09
CA GLN A 205 1.02 -5.04 12.19
C GLN A 205 -0.50 -5.01 12.16
N ASN A 206 -1.07 -5.67 11.15
CA ASN A 206 -2.51 -5.94 11.04
C ASN A 206 -3.35 -4.66 11.11
N MET A 207 -2.97 -3.66 10.33
CA MET A 207 -3.72 -2.40 10.24
C MET A 207 -4.33 -2.23 8.87
N LYS A 208 -5.57 -1.76 8.83
CA LYS A 208 -6.23 -1.24 7.64
C LYS A 208 -6.42 0.26 7.80
N VAL A 209 -5.68 1.04 7.03
CA VAL A 209 -5.68 2.50 7.05
C VAL A 209 -6.31 3.00 5.76
N ILE A 210 -7.46 3.65 5.88
CA ILE A 210 -8.22 4.24 4.76
C ILE A 210 -8.54 5.70 5.06
N ASP A 211 -8.88 6.48 4.03
CA ASP A 211 -9.35 7.88 4.14
C ASP A 211 -8.41 8.84 4.88
N SER A 212 -7.10 8.61 4.77
CA SER A 212 -6.11 9.57 5.23
C SER A 212 -5.45 10.32 4.07
N SER A 213 -5.00 11.53 4.36
CA SER A 213 -4.24 12.34 3.40
C SER A 213 -2.77 11.93 3.34
N LEU A 214 -2.14 11.63 4.48
CA LEU A 214 -0.71 11.32 4.59
C LEU A 214 -0.39 9.89 5.05
N GLY A 215 -1.40 9.05 5.29
CA GLY A 215 -1.17 7.65 5.63
C GLY A 215 -0.46 7.47 6.97
N ILE A 216 0.55 6.61 6.96
CA ILE A 216 1.35 6.24 8.12
C ILE A 216 2.79 6.70 7.94
N SER A 217 3.35 7.37 8.96
CA SER A 217 4.76 7.78 8.96
C SER A 217 5.53 7.18 10.12
N PHE A 218 6.74 6.69 9.85
CA PHE A 218 7.70 6.19 10.82
C PHE A 218 8.92 7.10 10.80
N SER A 219 9.39 7.50 11.98
CA SER A 219 10.59 8.33 12.11
C SER A 219 11.43 7.89 13.31
N GLU A 220 12.73 7.72 13.10
CA GLU A 220 13.66 7.28 14.16
C GLU A 220 13.27 5.90 14.76
N MET A 221 12.79 4.97 13.91
CA MET A 221 12.33 3.63 14.32
C MET A 221 13.27 2.55 13.80
N ASN A 222 14.47 2.50 14.36
CA ASN A 222 15.52 1.60 13.87
C ASN A 222 15.17 0.14 14.10
N ASN A 223 15.40 -0.72 13.09
CA ASN A 223 15.12 -2.16 13.14
C ASN A 223 13.67 -2.51 13.55
N SER A 224 12.71 -1.69 13.14
CA SER A 224 11.28 -1.94 13.33
C SER A 224 10.65 -2.51 12.07
N THR A 225 9.50 -3.16 12.22
CA THR A 225 8.79 -3.82 11.10
C THR A 225 7.37 -3.29 11.00
N LEU A 226 6.94 -2.94 9.79
CA LEU A 226 5.54 -2.82 9.40
C LEU A 226 5.14 -4.10 8.66
N ARG A 227 4.12 -4.82 9.17
CA ARG A 227 3.73 -6.13 8.62
C ARG A 227 2.23 -6.25 8.39
N ASN A 228 1.84 -6.87 7.27
CA ASN A 228 0.45 -7.28 7.03
C ASN A 228 -0.55 -6.11 7.17
N CYS A 229 -0.22 -4.97 6.57
CA CYS A 229 -1.05 -3.77 6.61
C CYS A 229 -1.62 -3.46 5.24
N TYR A 230 -2.87 -2.99 5.20
CA TYR A 230 -3.52 -2.45 4.01
C TYR A 230 -3.63 -0.93 4.15
N ILE A 231 -3.00 -0.18 3.25
CA ILE A 231 -3.02 1.28 3.26
C ILE A 231 -3.55 1.81 1.92
N ASN A 232 -4.64 2.58 2.00
CA ASN A 232 -5.27 3.29 0.90
C ASN A 232 -5.48 4.76 1.31
N SER A 233 -4.61 5.64 0.83
CA SER A 233 -4.54 7.04 1.26
C SER A 233 -3.80 7.91 0.23
N GLY A 234 -3.88 9.23 0.37
CA GLY A 234 -3.24 10.17 -0.57
C GLY A 234 -1.73 9.91 -0.74
N GLN A 235 -1.00 9.92 0.38
CA GLN A 235 0.29 9.26 0.58
C GLN A 235 0.07 8.06 1.51
N ALA A 236 0.72 6.91 1.27
CA ALA A 236 0.49 5.70 2.07
C ALA A 236 1.50 5.48 3.19
N ILE A 237 2.78 5.30 2.89
CA ILE A 237 3.81 5.03 3.89
C ILE A 237 4.98 5.99 3.73
N ARG A 238 5.40 6.60 4.83
CA ARG A 238 6.68 7.30 4.94
C ARG A 238 7.58 6.64 5.99
N VAL A 239 8.84 6.40 5.67
CA VAL A 239 9.87 5.98 6.62
C VAL A 239 11.04 6.95 6.53
N ALA A 240 11.46 7.53 7.65
CA ALA A 240 12.54 8.49 7.70
C ALA A 240 13.51 8.21 8.84
N ALA A 241 14.81 8.37 8.61
CA ALA A 241 15.84 8.21 9.65
C ALA A 241 15.69 6.91 10.45
N SER A 242 15.33 5.81 9.79
CA SER A 242 15.00 4.52 10.43
C SER A 242 15.80 3.38 9.79
N PRO A 243 17.12 3.32 9.98
CA PRO A 243 17.94 2.22 9.48
C PRO A 243 17.44 0.85 9.95
N GLY A 244 17.54 -0.14 9.07
CA GLY A 244 17.08 -1.51 9.31
C GLY A 244 15.55 -1.67 9.33
N PHE A 245 14.78 -0.65 8.94
CA PHE A 245 13.31 -0.77 8.91
C PHE A 245 12.87 -1.79 7.86
N MET A 246 11.81 -2.54 8.16
CA MET A 246 11.27 -3.55 7.26
C MET A 246 9.79 -3.28 6.95
N VAL A 247 9.43 -3.29 5.67
CA VAL A 247 8.04 -3.28 5.21
C VAL A 247 7.75 -4.63 4.57
N GLU A 248 6.87 -5.40 5.18
CA GLU A 248 6.62 -6.78 4.83
C GLU A 248 5.13 -7.06 4.64
N GLN A 249 4.76 -7.79 3.58
CA GLN A 249 3.38 -8.25 3.39
C GLN A 249 2.35 -7.11 3.44
N CYS A 250 2.73 -5.92 3.00
CA CYS A 250 1.84 -4.77 3.01
C CYS A 250 1.20 -4.57 1.64
N THR A 251 -0.04 -4.08 1.64
CA THR A 251 -0.76 -3.64 0.45
C THR A 251 -0.83 -2.12 0.44
N ILE A 252 -0.38 -1.51 -0.65
CA ILE A 252 -0.32 -0.06 -0.82
C ILE A 252 -1.03 0.28 -2.13
N THR A 253 -2.12 1.03 -2.06
CA THR A 253 -2.99 1.25 -3.22
C THR A 253 -3.63 2.63 -3.30
N ASN A 254 -4.00 3.01 -4.52
CA ASN A 254 -4.77 4.22 -4.85
C ASN A 254 -4.14 5.52 -4.36
N THR A 255 -2.81 5.55 -4.21
CA THR A 255 -2.12 6.76 -3.77
C THR A 255 -2.05 7.79 -4.89
N THR A 256 -2.22 9.06 -4.54
CA THR A 256 -2.28 10.17 -5.49
C THR A 256 -1.02 11.04 -5.48
N ASP A 257 -0.18 10.94 -4.45
CA ASP A 257 1.06 11.73 -4.32
C ASP A 257 2.09 11.31 -5.38
N VAL A 258 2.50 12.27 -6.23
CA VAL A 258 3.52 12.08 -7.29
C VAL A 258 4.95 12.25 -6.78
N ILE A 259 5.14 12.93 -5.65
CA ILE A 259 6.44 13.30 -5.09
C ILE A 259 6.92 12.20 -4.16
N ARG A 260 6.02 11.69 -3.31
CA ARG A 260 6.34 10.69 -2.29
C ARG A 260 5.89 9.28 -2.69
N GLY A 261 4.94 9.16 -3.61
CA GLY A 261 4.41 7.87 -4.03
C GLY A 261 3.67 7.13 -2.91
N GLY A 262 3.48 5.82 -3.11
CA GLY A 262 2.84 4.97 -2.12
C GLY A 262 3.77 4.60 -0.96
N LEU A 263 5.03 4.30 -1.26
CA LEU A 263 6.07 4.12 -0.25
C LEU A 263 7.18 5.15 -0.46
N TYR A 264 7.49 5.91 0.58
CA TYR A 264 8.56 6.90 0.59
C TYR A 264 9.55 6.61 1.71
N MET A 265 10.80 6.31 1.37
CA MET A 265 11.85 6.01 2.35
C MET A 265 13.03 6.96 2.17
N GLU A 266 13.44 7.62 3.25
CA GLU A 266 14.58 8.54 3.23
C GLU A 266 15.51 8.37 4.43
N HIS A 267 16.81 8.55 4.23
CA HIS A 267 17.83 8.50 5.30
C HIS A 267 17.73 7.22 6.16
N SER A 268 17.40 6.10 5.52
CA SER A 268 17.11 4.83 6.18
C SER A 268 17.86 3.72 5.47
N ASP A 269 19.08 3.44 5.91
CA ASP A 269 19.95 2.41 5.34
C ASP A 269 19.49 1.00 5.75
N GLU A 270 19.94 -0.03 5.03
CA GLU A 270 19.67 -1.45 5.35
C GLU A 270 18.18 -1.81 5.42
N VAL A 271 17.35 -1.06 4.70
CA VAL A 271 15.89 -1.25 4.68
C VAL A 271 15.50 -2.42 3.78
N VAL A 272 14.48 -3.18 4.21
CA VAL A 272 13.92 -4.29 3.44
C VAL A 272 12.45 -4.02 3.09
N VAL A 273 12.11 -4.17 1.82
CA VAL A 273 10.72 -4.15 1.32
C VAL A 273 10.44 -5.49 0.67
N GLU A 274 9.57 -6.29 1.29
CA GLU A 274 9.38 -7.68 0.88
C GLU A 274 7.92 -8.14 0.89
N ARG A 275 7.56 -9.00 -0.09
CA ARG A 275 6.23 -9.61 -0.19
C ARG A 275 5.09 -8.57 -0.21
N CYS A 276 5.36 -7.35 -0.63
CA CYS A 276 4.35 -6.29 -0.69
C CYS A 276 3.62 -6.29 -2.02
N HIS A 277 2.42 -5.70 -2.02
CA HIS A 277 1.58 -5.54 -3.20
C HIS A 277 1.26 -4.05 -3.43
N PHE A 278 1.77 -3.50 -4.52
CA PHE A 278 1.63 -2.09 -4.90
C PHE A 278 0.78 -1.98 -6.16
N PHE A 279 -0.40 -1.38 -6.05
CA PHE A 279 -1.26 -1.24 -7.23
C PHE A 279 -2.09 0.03 -7.29
N ASN A 280 -2.44 0.44 -8.51
CA ASN A 280 -3.23 1.66 -8.77
C ASN A 280 -2.65 2.93 -8.14
N ASN A 281 -1.34 2.96 -7.86
CA ASN A 281 -0.69 4.14 -7.30
C ASN A 281 -0.27 5.09 -8.40
N ARG A 282 -0.14 6.37 -8.05
CA ARG A 282 0.49 7.32 -8.95
C ARG A 282 1.97 7.00 -9.17
N VAL A 283 2.66 6.65 -8.08
CA VAL A 283 4.02 6.08 -8.03
C VAL A 283 4.00 4.98 -6.98
N GLY A 284 4.52 3.78 -7.25
CA GLY A 284 4.50 2.68 -6.28
C GLY A 284 5.40 2.93 -5.07
N GLY A 285 6.72 2.98 -5.26
CA GLY A 285 7.69 3.25 -4.19
C GLY A 285 8.91 4.08 -4.61
N ILE A 286 9.43 4.88 -3.69
CA ILE A 286 10.59 5.77 -3.86
C ILE A 286 11.51 5.63 -2.64
N ILE A 287 12.81 5.48 -2.91
CA ILE A 287 13.84 5.37 -1.88
C ILE A 287 14.99 6.33 -2.19
N LEU A 288 15.36 7.17 -1.23
CA LEU A 288 16.39 8.19 -1.40
C LEU A 288 17.31 8.34 -0.20
N TRP A 289 18.56 8.75 -0.44
CA TRP A 289 19.58 8.89 0.60
C TRP A 289 19.68 7.68 1.56
N SER A 290 19.51 6.49 1.00
CA SER A 290 19.51 5.21 1.72
C SER A 290 20.41 4.23 0.98
N ALA A 291 21.31 3.58 1.70
CA ALA A 291 22.21 2.54 1.19
C ALA A 291 21.75 1.14 1.62
N ASP A 292 22.28 0.11 0.94
CA ASP A 292 22.07 -1.30 1.25
C ASP A 292 20.59 -1.73 1.35
N VAL A 293 19.74 -1.08 0.55
CA VAL A 293 18.31 -1.35 0.53
C VAL A 293 18.00 -2.60 -0.29
N VAL A 294 17.07 -3.44 0.19
CA VAL A 294 16.63 -4.65 -0.50
C VAL A 294 15.14 -4.57 -0.80
N VAL A 295 14.79 -4.47 -2.08
CA VAL A 295 13.42 -4.58 -2.58
C VAL A 295 13.26 -5.95 -3.23
N ASN A 296 12.68 -6.88 -2.49
CA ASN A 296 12.65 -8.30 -2.84
C ASN A 296 11.23 -8.86 -2.92
N ASN A 297 10.96 -9.68 -3.93
CA ASN A 297 9.74 -10.51 -3.95
C ASN A 297 8.43 -9.71 -3.79
N ASN A 298 8.34 -8.53 -4.42
CA ASN A 298 7.14 -7.69 -4.40
C ASN A 298 6.37 -7.76 -5.73
N TYR A 299 5.07 -7.51 -5.66
CA TYR A 299 4.20 -7.44 -6.82
C TYR A 299 3.77 -6.00 -7.05
N PHE A 300 4.11 -5.44 -8.22
CA PHE A 300 3.70 -4.12 -8.66
C PHE A 300 2.81 -4.24 -9.87
N HIS A 301 1.65 -3.59 -9.87
CA HIS A 301 0.88 -3.48 -11.10
C HIS A 301 0.03 -2.22 -11.24
N ASN A 302 -0.17 -1.78 -12.48
CA ASN A 302 -1.03 -0.65 -12.83
C ASN A 302 -0.70 0.65 -12.04
N ASN A 303 0.58 0.91 -11.75
CA ASN A 303 0.99 2.21 -11.22
C ASN A 303 1.30 3.16 -12.38
N ARG A 304 0.84 4.41 -12.25
CA ARG A 304 0.67 5.30 -13.40
C ARG A 304 1.97 5.90 -13.95
N ASN A 305 2.85 6.37 -13.07
CA ASN A 305 4.11 7.01 -13.48
C ASN A 305 5.24 5.99 -13.56
N TYR A 306 5.52 5.31 -12.44
CA TYR A 306 6.44 4.20 -12.34
C TYR A 306 6.16 3.34 -11.10
N ASP A 307 6.59 2.09 -11.11
CA ASP A 307 6.32 1.15 -10.01
C ASP A 307 7.30 1.31 -8.86
N PHE A 308 8.60 1.37 -9.14
CA PHE A 308 9.63 1.53 -8.12
C PHE A 308 10.75 2.45 -8.58
N GLY A 309 11.37 3.19 -7.66
CA GLY A 309 12.62 3.85 -7.97
C GLY A 309 13.54 4.21 -6.82
N TYR A 310 14.83 4.27 -7.16
CA TYR A 310 15.84 4.95 -6.37
C TYR A 310 15.96 6.40 -6.84
N ASP A 311 15.90 7.32 -5.89
CA ASP A 311 16.09 8.75 -6.10
C ASP A 311 17.28 9.23 -5.25
N GLN A 312 17.90 10.35 -5.62
CA GLN A 312 18.98 11.07 -4.91
C GLN A 312 19.90 10.20 -4.04
N ASN A 313 20.87 9.50 -4.65
CA ASN A 313 21.84 8.65 -3.94
C ASN A 313 21.24 7.45 -3.18
N GLY A 314 20.01 7.03 -3.47
CA GLY A 314 19.51 5.72 -3.04
C GLY A 314 20.30 4.59 -3.71
N ALA A 315 20.62 3.54 -2.96
CA ALA A 315 21.39 2.41 -3.44
C ALA A 315 20.90 1.07 -2.90
N GLY A 316 20.91 0.03 -3.75
CA GLY A 316 20.55 -1.31 -3.30
C GLY A 316 20.15 -2.29 -4.41
N GLN A 317 19.42 -3.33 -3.98
CA GLN A 317 18.99 -4.45 -4.80
C GLN A 317 17.49 -4.41 -5.07
N VAL A 318 17.11 -4.59 -6.33
CA VAL A 318 15.73 -4.80 -6.77
C VAL A 318 15.66 -6.18 -7.39
N ARG A 319 15.17 -7.17 -6.65
CA ARG A 319 15.23 -8.57 -7.07
C ARG A 319 13.97 -9.37 -6.85
N TYR A 320 13.72 -10.34 -7.74
CA TYR A 320 12.55 -11.23 -7.67
C TYR A 320 11.21 -10.48 -7.60
N ASN A 321 11.13 -9.25 -8.12
CA ASN A 321 9.88 -8.51 -8.18
C ASN A 321 9.17 -8.76 -9.50
N THR A 322 7.85 -8.72 -9.46
CA THR A 322 6.99 -8.77 -10.64
C THR A 322 6.42 -7.39 -10.89
N PHE A 323 6.63 -6.86 -12.10
CA PHE A 323 6.11 -5.59 -12.58
C PHE A 323 5.17 -5.87 -13.75
N LYS A 324 3.86 -5.62 -13.59
CA LYS A 324 2.83 -5.87 -14.60
C LYS A 324 2.04 -4.61 -14.95
N ASP A 325 1.72 -4.44 -16.23
CA ASP A 325 0.95 -3.29 -16.72
C ASP A 325 1.55 -1.95 -16.28
N SER A 326 2.89 -1.90 -16.21
CA SER A 326 3.62 -0.73 -15.71
C SER A 326 3.87 0.27 -16.83
N ASN A 327 3.74 1.56 -16.56
CA ASN A 327 4.23 2.58 -17.47
C ASN A 327 5.77 2.59 -17.51
N LEU A 328 6.40 2.71 -16.35
CA LEU A 328 7.84 2.51 -16.16
C LEU A 328 8.06 1.57 -14.98
N ALA A 329 8.67 0.41 -15.19
CA ALA A 329 8.84 -0.55 -14.09
C ALA A 329 9.83 -0.04 -13.04
N ILE A 330 11.04 0.34 -13.46
CA ILE A 330 12.09 0.75 -12.52
C ILE A 330 12.75 2.06 -12.94
N ASN A 331 12.71 3.04 -12.05
CA ASN A 331 13.32 4.36 -12.22
C ASN A 331 14.55 4.54 -11.31
N CYS A 332 15.67 4.99 -11.84
CA CYS A 332 16.89 5.23 -11.08
C CYS A 332 17.43 6.65 -11.38
N PHE A 333 17.04 7.62 -10.55
CA PHE A 333 17.51 9.00 -10.64
C PHE A 333 18.66 9.21 -9.66
N ARG A 334 19.88 9.40 -10.16
CA ARG A 334 21.09 9.60 -9.32
C ARG A 334 21.32 8.49 -8.27
N GLY A 335 20.74 7.31 -8.46
CA GLY A 335 20.87 6.16 -7.55
C GLY A 335 21.81 5.07 -8.07
N GLN A 336 22.03 4.01 -7.29
CA GLN A 336 22.86 2.87 -7.68
C GLN A 336 22.11 1.56 -7.49
N MET A 337 21.91 0.80 -8.56
CA MET A 337 20.92 -0.28 -8.53
C MET A 337 21.42 -1.60 -9.12
N TYR A 338 21.12 -2.69 -8.41
CA TYR A 338 21.22 -4.05 -8.91
C TYR A 338 19.81 -4.61 -9.15
N ALA A 339 19.33 -4.53 -10.38
CA ALA A 339 18.00 -5.00 -10.80
C ALA A 339 18.08 -6.42 -11.37
N HIS A 340 18.02 -7.45 -10.52
CA HIS A 340 18.27 -8.85 -10.92
C HIS A 340 17.07 -9.77 -10.71
N HIS A 341 16.86 -10.74 -11.60
CA HIS A 341 15.78 -11.74 -11.44
C HIS A 341 14.36 -11.17 -11.33
N ASN A 342 14.05 -10.04 -11.96
CA ASN A 342 12.70 -9.49 -11.99
C ASN A 342 11.92 -9.97 -13.23
N ASP A 343 10.59 -10.09 -13.11
CA ASP A 343 9.68 -10.28 -14.25
C ASP A 343 9.04 -8.93 -14.60
N ILE A 344 9.39 -8.39 -15.77
CA ILE A 344 9.04 -7.03 -16.18
C ILE A 344 8.16 -7.09 -17.43
N GLU A 345 6.91 -6.65 -17.29
CA GLU A 345 5.97 -6.42 -18.37
C GLU A 345 5.45 -4.98 -18.28
N ALA A 346 6.01 -4.10 -19.12
CA ALA A 346 5.85 -2.65 -19.00
C ALA A 346 5.89 -1.94 -20.36
N GLU A 347 5.43 -0.70 -20.44
CA GLU A 347 5.73 0.15 -21.60
C GLU A 347 7.23 0.44 -21.66
N ARG A 348 7.80 0.84 -20.52
CA ARG A 348 9.21 1.14 -20.31
C ARG A 348 9.77 0.30 -19.17
N GLY A 349 10.87 -0.41 -19.40
CA GLY A 349 11.45 -1.32 -18.40
C GLY A 349 12.24 -0.57 -17.31
N ILE A 350 13.56 -0.49 -17.49
CA ILE A 350 14.50 0.10 -16.54
C ILE A 350 15.07 1.40 -17.10
N HIS A 351 15.05 2.48 -16.31
CA HIS A 351 15.63 3.76 -16.71
C HIS A 351 16.56 4.30 -15.63
N ALA A 352 17.84 4.48 -15.95
CA ALA A 352 18.79 5.17 -15.09
C ALA A 352 19.28 6.46 -15.73
N TYR A 353 19.35 7.54 -14.96
CA TYR A 353 19.73 8.84 -15.50
C TYR A 353 20.26 9.81 -14.44
N ARG A 354 20.97 10.83 -14.93
CA ARG A 354 21.70 11.89 -14.19
C ARG A 354 23.06 11.48 -13.64
N VAL A 355 23.72 12.49 -13.06
CA VAL A 355 25.06 12.41 -12.49
C VAL A 355 25.08 11.42 -11.33
N GLY A 356 26.00 10.46 -11.41
CA GLY A 356 26.22 9.45 -10.38
C GLY A 356 25.24 8.28 -10.40
N ALA A 357 24.25 8.29 -11.29
CA ALA A 357 23.35 7.16 -11.47
C ALA A 357 24.12 5.96 -12.07
N TRP A 358 23.86 4.76 -11.57
CA TRP A 358 24.47 3.52 -12.06
C TRP A 358 23.48 2.36 -11.98
N LEU A 359 23.60 1.39 -12.89
CA LEU A 359 22.77 0.18 -12.87
C LEU A 359 23.54 -1.07 -13.31
N SER A 360 23.13 -2.22 -12.76
CA SER A 360 23.32 -3.54 -13.35
C SER A 360 21.98 -4.26 -13.40
N ALA A 361 21.65 -4.85 -14.55
CA ALA A 361 20.38 -5.52 -14.77
C ALA A 361 20.58 -6.92 -15.37
N LYS A 362 20.40 -7.98 -14.58
CA LYS A 362 20.78 -9.35 -15.01
C LYS A 362 19.69 -10.36 -14.69
N TYR A 363 19.59 -11.40 -15.52
CA TYR A 363 18.68 -12.52 -15.28
C TYR A 363 17.20 -12.13 -15.16
N ASN A 364 16.81 -10.97 -15.71
CA ASN A 364 15.41 -10.55 -15.74
C ASN A 364 14.69 -11.16 -16.94
N ASN A 365 13.38 -11.32 -16.82
CA ASN A 365 12.48 -11.51 -17.96
C ASN A 365 11.93 -10.12 -18.34
N ILE A 366 12.24 -9.64 -19.54
CA ILE A 366 11.91 -8.27 -19.98
C ILE A 366 11.02 -8.33 -21.21
N ARG A 367 9.77 -7.89 -21.05
CA ARG A 367 8.81 -7.66 -22.12
C ARG A 367 8.38 -6.20 -22.07
N CYS A 368 8.95 -5.39 -22.97
CA CYS A 368 8.60 -3.97 -23.04
C CYS A 368 8.20 -3.55 -24.46
N SER A 369 7.29 -2.57 -24.57
CA SER A 369 6.80 -2.08 -25.86
C SER A 369 7.57 -0.88 -26.40
N GLU A 370 8.17 -0.03 -25.56
CA GLU A 370 8.98 1.12 -25.98
C GLU A 370 10.48 0.85 -25.83
N TYR A 371 10.94 0.57 -24.62
CA TYR A 371 12.32 0.16 -24.34
C TYR A 371 12.38 -0.76 -23.12
N GLY A 372 13.34 -1.69 -23.12
CA GLY A 372 13.57 -2.55 -21.96
C GLY A 372 14.58 -1.94 -20.99
N ILE A 373 15.69 -1.36 -21.49
CA ILE A 373 16.69 -0.71 -20.64
C ILE A 373 17.18 0.58 -21.31
N LYS A 374 17.15 1.66 -20.54
CA LYS A 374 17.61 2.99 -20.96
C LYS A 374 18.60 3.57 -19.95
N SER A 375 19.74 4.04 -20.44
CA SER A 375 20.73 4.78 -19.66
C SER A 375 20.93 6.17 -20.24
N ARG A 376 20.73 7.18 -19.39
CA ARG A 376 21.24 8.55 -19.56
C ARG A 376 22.05 8.98 -18.34
N CYS A 377 22.85 8.06 -17.82
CA CYS A 377 23.75 8.32 -16.70
C CYS A 377 24.88 9.27 -17.13
N MET A 378 25.25 10.17 -16.23
CA MET A 378 26.24 11.22 -16.49
C MET A 378 27.45 11.05 -15.57
N TYR A 379 28.66 11.20 -16.13
CA TYR A 379 29.90 11.16 -15.37
C TYR A 379 30.86 12.25 -15.84
N TYR A 380 31.51 12.93 -14.89
CA TYR A 380 32.53 13.93 -15.19
C TYR A 380 33.88 13.27 -15.40
N ASN A 381 34.63 13.73 -16.41
CA ASN A 381 36.01 13.33 -16.68
C ASN A 381 36.23 11.79 -16.66
N SER A 382 35.22 11.04 -17.08
CA SER A 382 35.23 9.58 -17.03
C SER A 382 35.37 9.00 -18.44
N PRO A 383 36.08 7.87 -18.60
CA PRO A 383 36.03 7.11 -19.83
C PRO A 383 34.60 6.59 -20.07
N ILE A 384 34.40 5.92 -21.20
CA ILE A 384 33.16 5.16 -21.42
C ILE A 384 32.95 4.17 -20.28
N VAL A 385 31.75 4.21 -19.69
CA VAL A 385 31.34 3.35 -18.57
C VAL A 385 30.41 2.28 -19.11
N HIS A 386 30.77 1.03 -18.86
CA HIS A 386 29.97 -0.12 -19.27
C HIS A 386 29.01 -0.52 -18.14
N LEU A 387 27.72 -0.65 -18.48
CA LEU A 387 26.67 -1.09 -17.57
C LEU A 387 26.33 -2.55 -17.88
N ASP A 388 26.62 -3.47 -16.95
CA ASP A 388 26.37 -4.90 -17.13
C ASP A 388 24.86 -5.19 -17.08
N CYS A 389 24.30 -5.37 -18.27
CA CYS A 389 22.89 -5.71 -18.51
C CYS A 389 22.76 -7.07 -19.22
N THR A 390 23.70 -7.98 -18.96
CA THR A 390 23.77 -9.28 -19.63
C THR A 390 22.79 -10.29 -19.03
N GLN A 391 22.60 -11.40 -19.73
CA GLN A 391 21.85 -12.57 -19.29
C GLN A 391 20.37 -12.30 -19.03
N ASN A 392 19.77 -11.27 -19.64
CA ASN A 392 18.32 -11.08 -19.61
C ASN A 392 17.64 -11.90 -20.70
N TYR A 393 16.40 -12.33 -20.45
CA TYR A 393 15.52 -12.92 -21.46
C TYR A 393 14.56 -11.86 -22.00
N TRP A 394 14.45 -11.76 -23.32
CA TRP A 394 13.74 -10.66 -24.00
C TRP A 394 12.47 -11.11 -24.73
N TYR A 395 11.99 -12.33 -24.48
CA TYR A 395 10.89 -12.97 -25.22
C TYR A 395 11.11 -13.12 -26.73
N THR A 396 12.34 -12.91 -27.18
CA THR A 396 12.82 -13.13 -28.55
C THR A 396 14.30 -13.54 -28.49
N THR A 397 14.79 -14.17 -29.55
CA THR A 397 16.22 -14.45 -29.75
C THR A 397 16.81 -13.62 -30.88
N ASN A 398 16.02 -12.74 -31.51
CA ASN A 398 16.46 -11.84 -32.56
C ASN A 398 17.28 -10.68 -31.96
N ALA A 399 18.59 -10.70 -32.20
CA ALA A 399 19.50 -9.69 -31.66
C ALA A 399 19.18 -8.25 -32.11
N SER A 400 18.57 -8.06 -33.29
CA SER A 400 18.19 -6.71 -33.78
C SER A 400 16.95 -6.18 -33.05
N GLU A 401 15.97 -7.04 -32.76
CA GLU A 401 14.81 -6.67 -31.95
C GLU A 401 15.25 -6.30 -30.53
N ILE A 402 16.13 -7.10 -29.93
CA ILE A 402 16.69 -6.81 -28.61
C ILE A 402 17.45 -5.48 -28.63
N ALA A 403 18.31 -5.25 -29.62
CA ALA A 403 19.06 -3.99 -29.74
C ALA A 403 18.15 -2.76 -29.85
N SER A 404 16.96 -2.88 -30.46
CA SER A 404 16.00 -1.78 -30.58
C SER A 404 15.35 -1.38 -29.24
N LEU A 405 15.42 -2.25 -28.23
CA LEU A 405 14.93 -2.01 -26.87
C LEU A 405 16.02 -1.47 -25.92
N ILE A 406 17.25 -1.30 -26.41
CA ILE A 406 18.39 -0.77 -25.66
C ILE A 406 18.62 0.69 -26.07
N TYR A 407 18.61 1.58 -25.09
CA TYR A 407 18.88 3.01 -25.29
C TYR A 407 20.05 3.45 -24.41
N ASP A 408 21.18 3.79 -25.02
CA ASP A 408 22.36 4.31 -24.34
C ASP A 408 22.94 5.52 -25.08
N ARG A 409 24.19 5.89 -24.76
CA ARG A 409 24.91 7.00 -25.42
C ARG A 409 24.81 6.97 -26.94
N ARG A 410 24.81 5.79 -27.57
CA ARG A 410 24.81 5.64 -29.02
C ARG A 410 23.49 6.11 -29.65
N ASN A 411 22.43 6.16 -28.86
CA ASN A 411 21.11 6.64 -29.27
C ASN A 411 20.92 8.15 -29.00
N ASP A 412 21.78 8.78 -28.20
CA ASP A 412 21.71 10.21 -27.88
C ASP A 412 22.33 11.08 -28.99
N SER A 413 21.78 12.29 -29.15
CA SER A 413 22.31 13.25 -30.13
C SER A 413 23.66 13.81 -29.69
N PRO A 414 24.67 13.85 -30.58
CA PRO A 414 25.92 14.55 -30.32
C PRO A 414 25.76 16.06 -30.05
N ASN A 415 24.61 16.64 -30.42
CA ASN A 415 24.27 18.04 -30.18
C ASN A 415 23.58 18.27 -28.82
N ASP A 416 23.29 17.21 -28.05
CA ASP A 416 22.79 17.37 -26.68
C ASP A 416 23.86 18.09 -25.85
N GLU A 417 23.47 19.13 -25.11
CA GLU A 417 24.36 19.95 -24.29
C GLU A 417 25.14 19.11 -23.26
N ASN A 418 24.57 17.98 -22.84
CA ASN A 418 25.16 17.05 -21.88
C ASN A 418 25.81 15.83 -22.57
N TYR A 419 25.89 15.78 -23.91
CA TYR A 419 26.41 14.63 -24.63
C TYR A 419 27.82 14.22 -24.18
N ILE A 420 28.68 15.18 -23.83
CA ILE A 420 30.03 14.88 -23.33
C ILE A 420 30.03 14.14 -21.98
N LEU A 421 28.95 14.26 -21.18
CA LEU A 421 28.79 13.63 -19.88
C LEU A 421 28.10 12.27 -19.97
N LEU A 422 27.32 12.02 -21.03
CA LEU A 422 26.53 10.80 -21.24
C LEU A 422 27.41 9.62 -21.67
N VAL A 423 28.34 9.18 -20.85
CA VAL A 423 29.41 8.24 -21.23
C VAL A 423 29.07 6.76 -21.07
N THR A 424 27.80 6.39 -20.82
CA THR A 424 27.44 4.98 -20.59
C THR A 424 27.07 4.20 -21.84
N ILE A 425 27.50 2.93 -21.88
CA ILE A 425 27.10 1.93 -22.86
C ILE A 425 26.47 0.74 -22.13
N ILE A 426 25.38 0.20 -22.68
CA ILE A 426 24.69 -0.96 -22.12
C ILE A 426 25.25 -2.24 -22.76
N ASP A 427 25.83 -3.10 -21.93
CA ASP A 427 26.28 -4.43 -22.36
C ASP A 427 25.17 -5.45 -22.14
N TYR A 428 24.48 -5.86 -23.22
CA TYR A 428 23.33 -6.78 -23.15
C TYR A 428 23.63 -8.19 -23.69
N VAL A 429 24.84 -8.43 -24.20
CA VAL A 429 25.29 -9.72 -24.74
C VAL A 429 26.28 -10.37 -23.76
N PRO A 430 26.15 -11.67 -23.43
CA PRO A 430 25.12 -12.60 -23.92
C PRO A 430 23.74 -12.29 -23.35
N PHE A 431 22.68 -12.56 -24.11
CA PHE A 431 21.31 -12.60 -23.62
C PHE A 431 20.81 -14.05 -23.53
N SER A 432 19.82 -14.31 -22.68
CA SER A 432 19.27 -15.65 -22.48
C SER A 432 18.31 -16.03 -23.61
N THR A 433 18.30 -17.31 -23.97
CA THR A 433 17.34 -17.88 -24.94
C THR A 433 16.11 -18.49 -24.28
N ARG A 434 16.04 -18.49 -22.94
CA ARG A 434 14.92 -19.01 -22.16
C ARG A 434 14.59 -18.08 -21.00
N ALA A 435 13.33 -18.09 -20.59
CA ALA A 435 12.90 -17.38 -19.39
C ALA A 435 13.66 -17.87 -18.15
N HIS A 436 13.96 -16.93 -17.26
CA HIS A 436 14.55 -17.19 -15.95
C HIS A 436 13.47 -17.53 -14.94
N VAL A 437 13.89 -18.17 -13.85
CA VAL A 437 13.15 -18.12 -12.58
C VAL A 437 13.36 -16.71 -12.03
N ALA A 438 12.40 -15.85 -12.34
CA ALA A 438 12.40 -14.42 -12.07
C ALA A 438 10.96 -13.98 -11.75
N GLY A 439 10.84 -12.84 -11.09
CA GLY A 439 9.57 -12.39 -10.52
C GLY A 439 9.28 -13.02 -9.16
N VAL A 440 8.08 -12.73 -8.67
CA VAL A 440 7.65 -13.19 -7.35
C VAL A 440 7.58 -14.71 -7.28
N TYR A 441 7.89 -15.24 -6.10
CA TYR A 441 7.85 -16.67 -5.82
C TYR A 441 7.20 -16.91 -4.45
N ASN A 442 6.61 -18.09 -4.28
CA ASN A 442 6.09 -18.54 -3.00
C ASN A 442 7.20 -19.34 -2.32
N GLU A 443 7.67 -18.83 -1.18
CA GLU A 443 8.53 -19.57 -0.25
C GLU A 443 7.70 -20.46 0.68
#